data_AF-A0A2E9Y8K5-F1
#
_entry.id   AF-A0A2E9Y8K5-F1
#
_cell.length_a   1.000
_cell.length_b   1.000
_cell.length_c   1.000
_cell.angle_alpha   90.00
_cell.angle_beta   90.00
_cell.angle_gamma   90.00
#
_symmetry.space_group_name_H-M   'P 1'
#
loop_
_entity.id
_entity.type
_entity.pdbx_description
1 polymer ?
#
loop_
_entity_poly.entity_id
_entity_poly.type
_entity_poly.pdbx_seq_one_letter_code
_entity_poly.pdbx_strand_id
1 'polypeptide(L)'
;MNPFHPVRFWGHLGRAYFTAKQYAEAVEAFQHFNEPDVGQHAFLAAANAYLEEQGRAESHKAAILKREPDFSSSAHAASLHYKNDQDREHFRQALPQAGLPD
;
A
#
# COMPACT_ATOMS: atom_id res chain seq x y z
N MET A 1 -6.51 -31.15 -0.51
CA MET A 1 -5.91 -29.82 -0.29
C MET A 1 -6.33 -28.93 -1.45
N ASN A 2 -7.03 -27.82 -1.20
CA ASN A 2 -7.41 -26.86 -2.23
C ASN A 2 -6.25 -25.87 -2.41
N PRO A 3 -5.52 -25.82 -3.55
CA PRO A 3 -4.29 -25.04 -3.69
C PRO A 3 -4.50 -23.56 -4.07
N PHE A 4 -5.74 -23.06 -4.06
CA PHE A 4 -6.05 -21.68 -4.41
C PHE A 4 -6.34 -20.87 -3.15
N HIS A 5 -5.31 -20.21 -2.60
CA HIS A 5 -5.57 -19.09 -1.71
C HIS A 5 -6.27 -18.01 -2.54
N PRO A 6 -7.49 -17.59 -2.18
CA PRO A 6 -8.18 -16.56 -2.93
C PRO A 6 -7.33 -15.29 -2.93
N VAL A 7 -7.24 -14.60 -4.06
CA VAL A 7 -6.46 -13.38 -4.30
C VAL A 7 -6.54 -12.34 -3.16
N ARG A 8 -7.66 -12.30 -2.43
CA ARG A 8 -7.86 -11.43 -1.25
C ARG A 8 -6.93 -11.74 -0.07
N PHE A 9 -6.47 -12.98 0.06
CA PHE A 9 -5.55 -13.41 1.13
C PHE A 9 -4.26 -12.59 1.09
N TRP A 10 -3.66 -12.42 -0.08
CA TRP A 10 -2.43 -11.65 -0.26
C TRP A 10 -2.60 -10.18 0.11
N GLY A 11 -3.78 -9.61 -0.14
CA GLY A 11 -4.09 -8.23 0.22
C GLY A 11 -4.17 -8.03 1.74
N HIS A 12 -4.77 -8.98 2.46
CA HIS A 12 -4.78 -8.96 3.92
C HIS A 12 -3.40 -9.21 4.51
N LEU A 13 -2.64 -10.15 3.94
CA LEU A 13 -1.30 -10.48 4.39
C LEU A 13 -0.33 -9.30 4.20
N GLY A 14 -0.33 -8.65 3.05
CA GLY A 14 0.51 -7.47 2.79
C GLY A 14 0.19 -6.32 3.73
N ARG A 15 -1.08 -6.09 4.04
CA ARG A 15 -1.50 -5.09 5.04
C ARG A 15 -1.06 -5.46 6.46
N ALA A 16 -1.10 -6.74 6.81
CA ALA A 16 -0.64 -7.21 8.11
C ALA A 16 0.87 -7.00 8.28
N TYR A 17 1.67 -7.38 7.27
CA TYR A 17 3.11 -7.12 7.26
C TYR A 17 3.43 -5.63 7.30
N PHE A 18 2.73 -4.80 6.51
CA PHE A 18 2.92 -3.35 6.55
C PHE A 18 2.65 -2.78 7.94
N THR A 19 1.56 -3.20 8.58
CA THR A 19 1.20 -2.76 9.94
C THR A 19 2.23 -3.23 10.97
N ALA A 20 2.83 -4.40 10.76
CA ALA A 20 3.95 -4.92 11.56
C ALA A 20 5.31 -4.29 11.23
N LYS A 21 5.36 -3.30 10.32
CA LYS A 21 6.59 -2.64 9.83
C LYS A 21 7.55 -3.58 9.10
N GLN A 22 7.03 -4.69 8.57
CA GLN A 22 7.74 -5.65 7.73
C GLN A 22 7.53 -5.28 6.26
N TYR A 23 8.20 -4.22 5.81
CA TYR A 23 7.91 -3.60 4.51
C TYR A 23 8.32 -4.47 3.32
N ALA A 24 9.42 -5.21 3.43
CA ALA A 24 9.87 -6.10 2.35
C ALA A 24 8.87 -7.24 2.12
N GLU A 25 8.40 -7.86 3.21
CA GLU A 25 7.39 -8.92 3.18
C GLU A 25 6.02 -8.38 2.74
N ALA A 26 5.70 -7.12 3.08
CA ALA A 26 4.51 -6.46 2.56
C ALA A 26 4.59 -6.34 1.03
N VAL A 27 5.72 -5.88 0.48
CA VAL A 27 5.93 -5.77 -0.97
C VAL A 27 5.83 -7.15 -1.63
N GLU A 28 6.50 -8.18 -1.08
CA GLU A 28 6.42 -9.55 -1.60
C GLU A 28 4.97 -10.06 -1.65
N ALA A 29 4.21 -9.86 -0.56
CA ALA A 29 2.81 -10.27 -0.52
C ALA A 29 1.97 -9.57 -1.60
N PHE A 30 2.19 -8.28 -1.85
CA PHE A 30 1.49 -7.54 -2.90
C PHE A 30 1.97 -7.88 -4.32
N GLN A 31 3.16 -8.44 -4.52
CA GLN A 31 3.64 -8.88 -5.84
C GLN A 31 2.88 -10.08 -6.40
N HIS A 32 2.09 -10.78 -5.58
CA HIS A 32 1.17 -11.82 -6.05
C HIS A 32 -0.04 -11.28 -6.83
N PHE A 33 -0.29 -9.97 -6.82
CA PHE A 33 -1.30 -9.33 -7.67
C PHE A 33 -0.70 -9.04 -9.06
N ASN A 34 -1.25 -9.66 -10.09
CA ASN A 34 -0.88 -9.35 -11.48
C ASN A 34 -1.26 -7.91 -11.87
N GLU A 35 -2.37 -7.41 -11.32
CA GLU A 35 -2.91 -6.07 -11.56
C GLU A 35 -3.34 -5.44 -10.23
N PRO A 36 -2.42 -4.75 -9.53
CA PRO A 36 -2.77 -4.10 -8.27
C PRO A 36 -3.82 -3.00 -8.47
N ASP A 37 -4.79 -2.94 -7.55
CA ASP A 37 -5.71 -1.81 -7.46
C ASP A 37 -5.06 -0.58 -6.81
N VAL A 38 -5.80 0.53 -6.74
CA VAL A 38 -5.29 1.79 -6.17
C VAL A 38 -4.88 1.62 -4.71
N GLY A 39 -5.61 0.84 -3.92
CA GLY A 39 -5.27 0.60 -2.52
C GLY A 39 -3.99 -0.22 -2.38
N GLN A 40 -3.84 -1.26 -3.18
CA GLN A 40 -2.63 -2.09 -3.21
C GLN A 40 -1.42 -1.29 -3.69
N HIS A 41 -1.59 -0.45 -4.71
CA HIS A 41 -0.55 0.48 -5.12
C HIS A 41 -0.21 1.49 -4.03
N ALA A 42 -1.17 1.98 -3.24
CA ALA A 42 -0.88 2.90 -2.14
C ALA A 42 -0.05 2.23 -1.04
N PHE A 43 -0.34 0.97 -0.70
CA PHE A 43 0.50 0.17 0.21
C PHE A 43 1.90 -0.12 -0.36
N LEU A 44 1.99 -0.46 -1.64
CA LEU A 44 3.29 -0.66 -2.30
C LEU A 44 4.11 0.64 -2.33
N ALA A 45 3.49 1.78 -2.63
CA ALA A 45 4.15 3.08 -2.63
C ALA A 45 4.67 3.43 -1.22
N ALA A 46 3.82 3.28 -0.20
CA ALA A 46 4.17 3.50 1.20
C ALA A 46 5.31 2.58 1.68
N ALA A 47 5.24 1.28 1.35
CA ALA A 47 6.26 0.32 1.76
C ALA A 47 7.62 0.61 1.11
N ASN A 48 7.63 0.92 -0.19
CA ASN A 48 8.87 1.31 -0.88
C ASN A 48 9.43 2.65 -0.39
N ALA A 49 8.59 3.59 0.05
CA ALA A 49 9.07 4.82 0.68
C ALA A 49 9.83 4.55 2.00
N TYR A 50 9.32 3.66 2.85
CA TYR A 50 10.03 3.26 4.09
C TYR A 50 11.29 2.43 3.84
N LEU A 51 11.36 1.73 2.71
CA LEU A 51 12.56 1.00 2.28
C LEU A 51 13.58 1.89 1.57
N GLU A 52 13.31 3.20 1.43
CA GLU A 52 14.16 4.14 0.68
C GLU A 52 14.36 3.72 -0.79
N GLU A 53 13.32 3.11 -1.38
CA GLU A 53 13.26 2.67 -2.78
C GLU A 53 12.41 3.65 -3.60
N GLN A 54 12.80 4.92 -3.65
CA GLN A 54 11.97 6.01 -4.19
C GLN A 54 11.55 5.77 -5.65
N GLY A 55 12.40 5.19 -6.50
CA GLY A 55 12.03 4.90 -7.88
C GLY A 55 10.85 3.91 -8.02
N ARG A 56 10.75 2.95 -7.08
CA ARG A 56 9.61 2.03 -7.01
C ARG A 56 8.37 2.71 -6.44
N ALA A 57 8.55 3.54 -5.41
CA ALA A 57 7.46 4.33 -4.85
C ALA A 57 6.83 5.26 -5.91
N GLU A 58 7.66 5.96 -6.69
CA GLU A 58 7.22 6.83 -7.80
C GLU A 58 6.48 6.07 -8.89
N SER A 59 6.94 4.86 -9.24
CA SER A 59 6.26 4.01 -10.21
C SER A 59 4.84 3.65 -9.77
N HIS A 60 4.65 3.33 -8.48
CA HIS A 60 3.33 3.05 -7.93
C HIS A 60 2.46 4.31 -7.80
N LYS A 61 3.04 5.46 -7.43
CA LYS A 61 2.36 6.76 -7.50
C LYS A 61 1.83 7.03 -8.91
N ALA A 62 2.66 6.83 -9.94
CA ALA A 62 2.24 7.05 -11.33
C ALA A 62 1.07 6.14 -11.72
N ALA A 63 1.08 4.87 -11.28
CA ALA A 63 -0.03 3.94 -11.50
C ALA A 63 -1.33 4.40 -10.80
N ILE A 64 -1.24 4.91 -9.56
CA ILE A 64 -2.36 5.49 -8.83
C ILE A 64 -2.95 6.67 -9.59
N LEU A 65 -2.14 7.69 -9.89
CA LEU A 65 -2.60 8.93 -10.51
C LEU A 65 -3.09 8.74 -11.95
N LYS A 66 -2.62 7.70 -12.65
CA LYS A 66 -3.17 7.31 -13.96
C LYS A 66 -4.61 6.79 -13.85
N ARG A 67 -4.96 6.11 -12.75
CA ARG A 67 -6.28 5.50 -12.54
C ARG A 67 -7.23 6.43 -11.79
N GLU A 68 -6.72 7.15 -10.80
CA GLU A 68 -7.43 8.11 -9.96
C GLU A 68 -6.61 9.41 -9.88
N PRO A 69 -6.78 10.35 -10.83
CA PRO A 69 -6.05 11.61 -10.84
C PRO A 69 -6.31 12.49 -9.61
N ASP A 70 -7.50 12.38 -9.03
CA ASP A 70 -7.95 13.11 -7.83
C ASP A 70 -7.67 12.33 -6.54
N PHE A 71 -6.72 11.39 -6.56
CA PHE A 71 -6.34 10.61 -5.38
C PHE A 71 -5.89 11.53 -4.23
N SER A 72 -6.36 11.24 -3.03
CA SER A 72 -6.02 11.96 -1.80
C SER A 72 -5.49 10.99 -0.76
N SER A 73 -4.29 11.27 -0.24
CA SER A 73 -3.65 10.44 0.79
C SER A 73 -4.47 10.41 2.09
N SER A 74 -4.98 11.55 2.54
CA SER A 74 -5.84 11.64 3.73
C SER A 74 -7.18 10.91 3.54
N ALA A 75 -7.85 11.10 2.40
CA ALA A 75 -9.11 10.41 2.12
C ALA A 75 -8.91 8.89 2.07
N HIS A 76 -7.82 8.43 1.42
CA HIS A 76 -7.50 7.01 1.34
C HIS A 76 -7.17 6.43 2.72
N ALA A 77 -6.33 7.09 3.52
CA ALA A 77 -6.02 6.65 4.88
C ALA A 77 -7.26 6.63 5.78
N ALA A 78 -8.17 7.61 5.65
CA ALA A 78 -9.43 7.65 6.41
C ALA A 78 -10.38 6.50 6.06
N SER A 79 -10.33 5.98 4.82
CA SER A 79 -11.11 4.81 4.40
C SER A 79 -10.66 3.49 5.05
N LEU A 80 -9.45 3.47 5.62
CA LEU A 80 -8.92 2.31 6.31
C LEU A 80 -9.48 2.25 7.74
N HIS A 81 -10.38 1.31 7.96
CA HIS A 81 -11.04 1.03 9.24
C HIS A 81 -10.08 0.35 10.25
N TYR A 82 -8.89 0.91 10.48
CA TYR A 82 -7.99 0.43 11.51
C TYR A 82 -8.57 0.67 12.90
N LYS A 83 -8.45 -0.33 13.77
CA LYS A 83 -8.84 -0.21 15.18
C LYS A 83 -7.89 0.71 15.96
N ASN A 84 -6.62 0.75 15.56
CA ASN A 84 -5.58 1.55 16.19
C ASN A 84 -5.25 2.76 15.31
N ASP A 85 -5.37 3.96 15.86
CA ASP A 85 -5.07 5.21 15.16
C ASP A 85 -3.59 5.30 14.75
N GLN A 86 -2.68 4.67 15.49
CA GLN A 86 -1.25 4.66 15.14
C GLN A 86 -0.97 3.93 13.82
N ASP A 87 -1.72 2.88 13.52
CA ASP A 87 -1.54 2.12 12.27
C ASP A 87 -2.02 2.94 11.06
N ARG A 88 -3.12 3.67 11.24
CA ARG A 88 -3.63 4.60 10.23
C ARG A 88 -2.66 5.76 10.01
N GLU A 89 -2.14 6.34 11.08
CA GLU A 89 -1.21 7.47 11.00
C GLU A 89 0.13 7.05 10.37
N HIS A 90 0.64 5.87 10.75
CA HIS A 90 1.83 5.29 10.14
C HIS A 90 1.71 5.14 8.61
N PHE A 91 0.55 4.67 8.14
CA PHE A 91 0.28 4.60 6.70
C PHE A 91 0.16 6.00 6.08
N ARG A 92 -0.62 6.90 6.71
CA ARG A 92 -0.82 8.28 6.22
C ARG A 92 0.50 9.03 6.06
N GLN A 93 1.45 8.87 6.99
CA GLN A 93 2.76 9.52 6.96
C GLN A 93 3.66 9.00 5.83
N ALA A 94 3.44 7.77 5.37
CA ALA A 94 4.24 7.17 4.31
C ALA A 94 3.86 7.68 2.91
N LEU A 95 2.58 8.04 2.70
CA LEU A 95 2.08 8.43 1.38
C LEU A 95 2.74 9.72 0.84
N PRO A 96 2.91 10.81 1.64
CA PRO A 96 3.67 11.97 1.20
C PRO A 96 5.15 11.66 0.93
N GLN A 97 5.75 10.72 1.67
CA GLN A 97 7.13 10.29 1.44
C GLN A 97 7.28 9.52 0.12
N ALA A 98 6.23 8.81 -0.30
CA ALA A 98 6.10 8.24 -1.64
C ALA A 98 5.74 9.27 -2.72
N GLY A 99 5.63 10.56 -2.35
CA GLY A 99 5.29 11.66 -3.23
C GLY A 99 3.82 11.74 -3.61
N LEU A 100 2.91 11.01 -2.94
CA LEU A 100 1.48 11.07 -3.22
C LEU A 100 0.88 12.40 -2.69
N PRO A 101 -0.06 13.00 -3.43
CA PRO A 101 -0.75 14.22 -3.01
C PRO A 101 -1.71 13.94 -1.85
N ASP A 102 -2.06 15.00 -1.12
CA ASP A 102 -3.10 14.98 -0.10
C ASP A 102 -4.42 15.53 -0.64
#